data_AF-A0A2D5V252-F1
#
_entry.id   AF-A0A2D5V252-F1
#
_cell.length_a   1.000
_cell.length_b   1.000
_cell.length_c   1.000
_cell.angle_alpha   90.00
_cell.angle_beta   90.00
_cell.angle_gamma   90.00
#
_symmetry.space_group_name_H-M   'P 1'
#
loop_
_entity.id
_entity.type
_entity.pdbx_description
1 polymer ?
#
loop_
_entity_poly.entity_id
_entity_poly.type
_entity_poly.pdbx_seq_one_letter_code
_entity_poly.pdbx_strand_id
1 'polypeptide(L)'
;MKINTPFRFTIFSSLFSSLFLIFSIFCINHFVLEVQSNFYIYLLLFLFLFAFSVIITYLLLEIFINRKIRLLFRMVQTHKMSSSDFNLNMNEDILSASEVEILKLAKKTNTELAKLKSEEKFRREFIGNLAHELKTPIFSIQGYILTLLEGGLEDSSVNKKFLKRASKGVERMNKIIMDLDMISRFESDRINMDF
;
A
#
# COMPACT_ATOMS: atom_id res chain seq x y z
N MET A 1 22.83 8.97 -2.94
CA MET A 1 24.12 8.41 -2.47
C MET A 1 24.30 7.04 -3.13
N LYS A 2 25.23 6.94 -4.09
CA LYS A 2 25.38 5.80 -5.01
C LYS A 2 25.70 4.52 -4.24
N ILE A 3 24.85 3.51 -4.40
CA ILE A 3 24.99 2.19 -3.78
C ILE A 3 26.11 1.44 -4.53
N ASN A 4 27.35 1.64 -4.07
CA ASN A 4 28.54 0.95 -4.59
C ASN A 4 28.70 -0.47 -4.01
N THR A 5 27.61 -1.16 -3.68
CA THR A 5 27.69 -2.50 -3.05
C THR A 5 28.24 -3.60 -3.95
N PRO A 6 27.96 -3.68 -5.27
CA PRO A 6 28.57 -4.71 -6.11
C PRO A 6 30.04 -4.42 -6.40
N PHE A 7 30.40 -3.16 -6.65
CA PHE A 7 31.78 -2.78 -6.94
C PHE A 7 32.73 -3.02 -5.75
N ARG A 8 32.31 -2.69 -4.52
CA ARG A 8 33.11 -2.97 -3.31
C ARG A 8 33.24 -4.47 -3.05
N PHE A 9 32.22 -5.26 -3.37
CA PHE A 9 32.28 -6.72 -3.27
C PHE A 9 33.25 -7.32 -4.28
N THR A 10 33.19 -6.90 -5.55
CA THR A 10 34.13 -7.33 -6.58
C THR A 10 35.56 -6.97 -6.19
N ILE A 11 35.80 -5.75 -5.69
CA ILE A 11 37.13 -5.32 -5.21
C ILE A 11 37.62 -6.19 -4.05
N PHE A 12 36.76 -6.44 -3.05
CA PHE A 12 37.14 -7.24 -1.89
C PHE A 12 37.44 -8.70 -2.27
N SER A 13 36.57 -9.29 -3.10
CA SER A 13 36.77 -10.65 -3.62
C SER A 13 38.03 -10.74 -4.47
N SER A 14 38.30 -9.77 -5.34
CA SER A 14 39.50 -9.75 -6.20
C SER A 14 40.78 -9.53 -5.39
N LEU A 15 40.71 -8.70 -4.35
CA LEU A 15 41.84 -8.39 -3.47
C LEU A 15 42.19 -9.59 -2.58
N PHE A 16 41.19 -10.31 -2.09
CA PHE A 16 41.43 -11.53 -1.33
C PHE A 16 42.01 -12.64 -2.21
N SER A 17 41.47 -12.84 -3.42
CA SER A 17 42.02 -13.82 -4.36
C SER A 17 43.46 -13.49 -4.79
N SER A 18 43.79 -12.20 -4.98
CA SER A 18 45.15 -11.80 -5.35
C SER A 18 46.14 -11.96 -4.19
N LEU A 19 45.76 -11.58 -2.97
CA LEU A 19 46.59 -11.78 -1.78
C LEU A 19 46.88 -13.26 -1.53
N PHE A 20 45.90 -14.12 -1.76
CA PHE A 20 46.04 -15.57 -1.64
C PHE A 20 47.03 -16.15 -2.65
N LEU A 21 46.98 -15.70 -3.92
CA LEU A 21 47.96 -16.10 -4.94
C LEU A 21 49.38 -15.66 -4.55
N ILE A 22 49.55 -14.43 -4.05
CA ILE A 22 50.85 -13.92 -3.61
C ILE A 22 51.40 -14.74 -2.43
N PHE A 23 50.55 -15.05 -1.44
CA PHE A 23 50.92 -15.90 -0.31
C PHE A 23 51.30 -17.33 -0.76
N SER A 24 50.54 -17.90 -1.70
CA SER A 24 50.86 -19.20 -2.30
C SER A 24 52.24 -19.21 -2.95
N ILE A 25 52.58 -18.17 -3.72
CA ILE A 25 53.88 -18.05 -4.38
C ILE A 25 54.98 -17.88 -3.34
N PHE A 26 54.76 -17.09 -2.28
CA PHE A 26 55.73 -16.91 -1.20
C PHE A 26 56.00 -18.22 -0.45
N CYS A 27 54.96 -18.97 -0.08
CA CYS A 27 55.11 -20.27 0.59
C CYS A 27 55.85 -21.28 -0.27
N ILE A 28 55.56 -21.32 -1.58
CA ILE A 28 56.30 -22.16 -2.52
C ILE A 28 57.78 -21.75 -2.53
N ASN A 29 58.11 -20.46 -2.68
CA ASN A 29 59.51 -20.05 -2.74
C ASN A 29 60.28 -20.31 -1.43
N HIS A 30 59.68 -20.01 -0.26
CA HIS A 30 60.34 -20.21 1.03
C HIS A 30 60.53 -21.69 1.39
N PHE A 31 59.57 -22.55 1.06
CA PHE A 31 59.65 -23.98 1.41
C PHE A 31 60.56 -24.78 0.46
N VAL A 32 60.73 -24.30 -0.78
CA VAL A 32 61.44 -25.02 -1.85
C VAL A 32 62.95 -24.78 -1.86
N LEU A 33 63.40 -23.63 -1.35
CA LEU A 33 64.83 -23.30 -1.33
C LEU A 33 65.65 -24.12 -0.32
N GLU A 34 65.02 -24.79 0.64
CA GLU A 34 65.73 -25.58 1.68
C GLU A 34 65.63 -27.11 1.54
N VAL A 35 64.75 -27.64 0.66
CA VAL A 35 64.48 -29.09 0.61
C VAL A 35 64.35 -29.60 -0.84
N GLN A 36 65.11 -30.65 -1.19
CA GLN A 36 64.94 -31.44 -2.43
C GLN A 36 63.55 -32.15 -2.41
N SER A 37 62.50 -31.44 -2.80
CA SER A 37 61.10 -31.87 -2.59
C SER A 37 60.50 -32.58 -3.81
N ASN A 38 59.77 -33.68 -3.57
CA ASN A 38 59.06 -34.46 -4.60
C ASN A 38 57.85 -33.71 -5.19
N PHE A 39 57.59 -33.90 -6.49
CA PHE A 39 56.49 -33.28 -7.24
C PHE A 39 55.11 -33.41 -6.57
N TYR A 40 54.84 -34.53 -5.90
CA TYR A 40 53.55 -34.82 -5.26
C TYR A 40 53.17 -33.82 -4.15
N ILE A 41 54.14 -33.22 -3.45
CA ILE A 41 53.88 -32.25 -2.37
C ILE A 41 53.29 -30.96 -2.95
N TYR A 42 53.78 -30.50 -4.11
CA TYR A 42 53.25 -29.34 -4.81
C TYR A 42 51.81 -29.55 -5.28
N LEU A 43 51.50 -30.75 -5.78
CA LEU A 43 50.16 -31.10 -6.24
C LEU A 43 49.15 -31.05 -5.09
N LEU A 44 49.52 -31.60 -3.91
CA LEU A 44 48.66 -31.61 -2.74
C LEU A 44 48.41 -30.18 -2.20
N LEU A 45 49.46 -29.38 -2.11
CA LEU A 45 49.35 -27.98 -1.68
C LEU A 45 48.50 -27.15 -2.64
N PHE A 46 48.67 -27.35 -3.96
CA PHE A 46 47.83 -26.69 -4.97
C PHE A 46 46.35 -27.04 -4.80
N LEU A 47 46.03 -28.33 -4.63
CA LEU A 47 44.65 -28.80 -4.48
C LEU A 47 44.01 -28.25 -3.19
N PHE A 48 44.75 -28.23 -2.08
CA PHE A 48 44.30 -27.64 -0.83
C PHE A 48 43.99 -26.14 -0.98
N LEU A 49 44.89 -25.39 -1.62
CA LEU A 49 44.70 -23.95 -1.82
C LEU A 49 43.54 -23.65 -2.79
N PHE A 50 43.40 -24.45 -3.84
CA PHE A 50 42.28 -24.33 -4.77
C PHE A 50 40.94 -24.57 -4.07
N ALA A 51 40.84 -25.63 -3.27
CA ALA A 51 39.63 -25.92 -2.49
C ALA A 51 39.29 -24.77 -1.52
N PHE A 52 40.29 -24.24 -0.82
CA PHE A 52 40.11 -23.12 0.10
C PHE A 52 39.59 -21.85 -0.61
N SER A 53 40.12 -21.55 -1.79
CA SER A 53 39.68 -20.42 -2.61
C SER A 53 38.21 -20.55 -3.06
N VAL A 54 37.81 -21.74 -3.50
CA VAL A 54 36.42 -22.03 -3.91
C VAL A 54 35.46 -21.90 -2.72
N ILE A 55 35.85 -22.40 -1.55
CA ILE A 55 35.03 -22.30 -0.33
C ILE A 55 34.82 -20.83 0.06
N ILE A 56 35.87 -20.02 0.08
CA ILE A 56 35.76 -18.62 0.47
C ILE A 56 34.90 -17.81 -0.51
N THR A 57 35.11 -18.01 -1.81
CA THR A 57 34.30 -17.31 -2.83
C THR A 57 32.83 -17.69 -2.73
N TYR A 58 32.51 -18.97 -2.48
CA TYR A 58 31.15 -19.42 -2.23
C TYR A 58 30.54 -18.76 -0.98
N LEU A 59 31.23 -18.78 0.17
CA LEU A 59 30.73 -18.17 1.42
C LEU A 59 30.47 -16.66 1.27
N LEU A 60 31.37 -15.94 0.60
CA LEU A 60 31.19 -14.51 0.34
C LEU A 60 29.97 -14.23 -0.54
N LEU A 61 29.74 -15.06 -1.56
CA LEU A 61 28.61 -14.95 -2.47
C LEU A 61 27.28 -15.23 -1.75
N GLU A 62 27.26 -16.26 -0.89
CA GLU A 62 26.11 -16.61 -0.06
C GLU A 62 25.74 -15.49 0.93
N ILE A 63 26.73 -14.93 1.64
CA ILE A 63 26.52 -13.78 2.55
C ILE A 63 25.98 -12.57 1.76
N PHE A 64 26.48 -12.32 0.56
CA PHE A 64 26.08 -11.18 -0.26
C PHE A 64 24.62 -11.28 -0.73
N ILE A 65 24.23 -12.42 -1.27
CA ILE A 65 22.87 -12.68 -1.76
C ILE A 65 21.88 -12.59 -0.59
N ASN A 66 22.17 -13.27 0.51
CA ASN A 66 21.30 -13.31 1.69
C ASN A 66 21.14 -11.93 2.35
N ARG A 67 22.17 -11.07 2.34
CA ARG A 67 22.06 -9.69 2.84
C ARG A 67 21.22 -8.80 1.92
N LYS A 68 21.35 -8.92 0.59
CA LYS A 68 20.59 -8.09 -0.36
C LYS A 68 19.11 -8.44 -0.35
N ILE A 69 18.76 -9.73 -0.35
CA ILE A 69 17.37 -10.17 -0.30
C ILE A 69 16.67 -9.65 0.96
N ARG A 70 17.34 -9.72 2.12
CA ARG A 70 16.80 -9.22 3.40
C ARG A 70 16.58 -7.70 3.42
N LEU A 71 17.43 -6.93 2.73
CA LEU A 71 17.28 -5.47 2.65
C LEU A 71 16.14 -5.05 1.73
N LEU A 72 15.95 -5.75 0.60
CA LEU A 72 14.80 -5.53 -0.28
C LEU A 72 13.49 -5.87 0.44
N PHE A 73 13.48 -6.98 1.18
CA PHE A 73 12.34 -7.35 2.02
C PHE A 73 11.99 -6.27 3.04
N ARG A 74 12.98 -5.66 3.69
CA ARG A 74 12.78 -4.59 4.68
C ARG A 74 12.30 -3.26 4.05
N MET A 75 12.69 -2.94 2.81
CA MET A 75 12.19 -1.76 2.09
C MET A 75 10.72 -1.87 1.69
N VAL A 76 10.21 -3.09 1.47
CA VAL A 76 8.79 -3.34 1.17
C VAL A 76 7.91 -3.21 2.42
N GLN A 77 8.50 -3.27 3.63
CA GLN A 77 7.77 -3.34 4.89
C GLN A 77 7.57 -1.99 5.64
N THR A 78 8.00 -0.85 5.09
CA THR A 78 7.93 0.44 5.80
C THR A 78 6.60 1.19 5.65
N HIS A 79 5.46 0.49 5.74
CA HIS A 79 4.15 1.16 5.88
C HIS A 79 3.23 0.66 7.00
N LYS A 80 3.64 -0.32 7.80
CA LYS A 80 2.96 -0.63 9.06
C LYS A 80 3.95 -1.24 10.04
N MET A 81 4.37 -0.46 11.03
CA MET A 81 4.87 -1.03 12.29
C MET A 81 4.66 0.00 13.41
N SER A 82 3.46 -0.04 13.99
CA SER A 82 3.20 0.41 15.35
C SER A 82 2.72 -0.82 16.11
N SER A 83 3.39 -1.11 17.24
CA SER A 83 2.89 -1.81 18.45
C SER A 83 2.26 -3.19 18.25
N SER A 84 2.42 -4.22 19.07
CA SER A 84 3.02 -4.50 20.37
C SER A 84 2.91 -6.03 20.46
N ASP A 85 3.82 -6.69 21.16
CA ASP A 85 3.69 -8.09 21.59
C ASP A 85 3.39 -9.15 20.53
N PHE A 86 4.43 -9.76 19.97
CA PHE A 86 4.29 -11.10 19.42
C PHE A 86 5.44 -11.98 19.88
N ASN A 87 5.18 -12.77 20.92
CA ASN A 87 6.01 -13.92 21.29
C ASN A 87 5.87 -14.97 20.19
N LEU A 88 6.84 -15.01 19.27
CA LEU A 88 6.90 -16.04 18.22
C LEU A 88 7.78 -17.19 18.70
N ASN A 89 7.13 -18.32 19.02
CA ASN A 89 7.78 -19.61 19.14
C ASN A 89 8.26 -20.05 17.75
N MET A 90 9.57 -20.26 17.62
CA MET A 90 10.27 -20.44 16.34
C MET A 90 10.23 -21.89 15.79
N ASN A 91 9.12 -22.62 16.00
CA ASN A 91 9.03 -24.05 15.68
C ASN A 91 7.91 -24.46 14.69
N GLU A 92 7.16 -23.51 14.14
CA GLU A 92 6.28 -23.78 13.01
C GLU A 92 6.73 -22.98 11.80
N ASP A 93 6.44 -23.47 10.61
CA ASP A 93 6.79 -22.91 9.31
C ASP A 93 6.27 -21.45 9.16
N ILE A 94 7.02 -20.50 9.73
CA ILE A 94 6.63 -19.08 9.88
C ILE A 94 6.34 -18.44 8.52
N LEU A 95 6.96 -18.95 7.45
CA LEU A 95 6.83 -18.40 6.12
C LEU A 95 5.44 -18.68 5.53
N SER A 96 4.94 -19.91 5.64
CA SER A 96 3.61 -20.28 5.12
C SER A 96 2.48 -19.68 5.96
N ALA A 97 2.64 -19.61 7.29
CA ALA A 97 1.68 -18.96 8.18
C ALA A 97 1.58 -17.43 7.94
N SER A 98 2.72 -16.75 7.71
CA SER A 98 2.75 -15.30 7.44
C SER A 98 2.15 -14.95 6.07
N GLU A 99 2.38 -15.77 5.04
CA GLU A 99 1.79 -15.58 3.71
C GLU A 99 0.26 -15.65 3.74
N VAL A 100 -0.31 -16.62 4.46
CA VAL A 100 -1.77 -16.75 4.62
C VAL A 100 -2.37 -15.55 5.35
N GLU A 101 -1.71 -15.04 6.38
CA GLU A 101 -2.17 -13.88 7.13
C GLU A 101 -2.14 -12.60 6.29
N ILE A 102 -1.09 -12.39 5.49
CA ILE A 102 -0.99 -11.27 4.56
C ILE A 102 -2.08 -11.33 3.48
N LEU A 103 -2.33 -12.52 2.92
CA LEU A 103 -3.41 -12.71 1.94
C LEU A 103 -4.80 -12.44 2.54
N LYS A 104 -5.03 -12.90 3.78
CA LYS A 104 -6.28 -12.63 4.50
C LYS A 104 -6.46 -11.14 4.80
N LEU A 105 -5.39 -10.45 5.21
CA LEU A 105 -5.41 -9.00 5.41
C LEU A 105 -5.68 -8.26 4.11
N ALA A 106 -4.98 -8.60 3.03
CA ALA A 106 -5.19 -7.99 1.72
C ALA A 106 -6.63 -8.19 1.21
N LYS A 107 -7.22 -9.37 1.45
CA LYS A 107 -8.64 -9.62 1.14
C LYS A 107 -9.56 -8.75 1.98
N LYS A 108 -9.33 -8.67 3.30
CA LYS A 108 -10.12 -7.84 4.22
C LYS A 108 -10.05 -6.35 3.84
N THR A 109 -8.85 -5.83 3.57
CA THR A 109 -8.67 -4.44 3.16
C THR A 109 -9.35 -4.17 1.83
N ASN A 110 -9.29 -5.09 0.87
CA ASN A 110 -10.01 -4.95 -0.40
C ASN A 110 -11.53 -4.92 -0.21
N THR A 111 -12.07 -5.76 0.67
CA THR A 111 -13.51 -5.75 0.98
C THR A 111 -13.95 -4.47 1.69
N GLU A 112 -13.13 -3.96 2.63
CA GLU A 112 -13.39 -2.69 3.32
C GLU A 112 -13.33 -1.52 2.33
N LEU A 113 -12.32 -1.49 1.45
CA LEU A 113 -12.21 -0.48 0.39
C LEU A 113 -13.40 -0.54 -0.59
N ALA A 114 -13.88 -1.73 -0.94
CA ALA A 114 -15.06 -1.89 -1.77
C ALA A 114 -16.31 -1.34 -1.06
N LYS A 115 -16.49 -1.63 0.23
CA LYS A 115 -17.58 -1.09 1.05
C LYS A 115 -17.54 0.44 1.09
N LEU A 116 -16.38 1.03 1.42
CA LEU A 116 -16.21 2.49 1.47
C LEU A 116 -16.50 3.16 0.12
N LYS A 117 -16.03 2.58 -0.99
CA LYS A 117 -16.34 3.09 -2.34
C LYS A 117 -17.83 3.03 -2.65
N SER A 118 -18.51 1.97 -2.23
CA SER A 118 -19.95 1.85 -2.44
C SER A 118 -20.75 2.87 -1.63
N GLU A 119 -20.35 3.13 -0.39
CA GLU A 119 -20.94 4.17 0.47
C GLU A 119 -20.68 5.58 -0.09
N GLU A 120 -19.47 5.87 -0.56
CA GLU A 120 -19.14 7.15 -1.19
C GLU A 120 -19.96 7.37 -2.47
N LYS A 121 -20.10 6.33 -3.30
CA LYS A 121 -20.92 6.37 -4.51
C LYS A 121 -22.38 6.65 -4.17
N PHE A 122 -22.94 5.90 -3.21
CA PHE A 122 -24.32 6.12 -2.75
C PHE A 122 -24.51 7.55 -2.24
N ARG A 123 -23.60 8.06 -1.40
CA ARG A 123 -23.65 9.44 -0.90
C ARG A 123 -23.64 10.47 -2.03
N ARG A 124 -22.77 10.29 -3.04
CA ARG A 124 -22.71 11.19 -4.21
C ARG A 124 -24.01 11.17 -5.02
N GLU A 125 -24.54 9.99 -5.33
CA GLU A 125 -25.79 9.84 -6.08
C GLU A 125 -26.98 10.42 -5.30
N PHE A 126 -27.04 10.15 -3.99
CA PHE A 126 -28.08 10.67 -3.10
C PHE A 126 -28.08 12.20 -3.04
N ILE A 127 -26.92 12.83 -2.77
CA ILE A 127 -26.79 14.29 -2.74
C ILE A 127 -27.13 14.90 -4.11
N GLY A 128 -26.68 14.26 -5.20
CA GLY A 128 -27.00 14.70 -6.56
C GLY A 128 -28.50 14.70 -6.85
N ASN A 129 -29.19 13.61 -6.49
CA ASN A 129 -30.63 13.46 -6.67
C ASN A 129 -31.41 14.47 -5.82
N LEU A 130 -31.02 14.66 -4.55
CA LEU A 130 -31.61 15.69 -3.68
C LEU A 130 -31.47 17.09 -4.27
N ALA A 131 -30.26 17.45 -4.74
CA ALA A 131 -30.02 18.75 -5.34
C ALA A 131 -30.90 18.96 -6.58
N HIS A 132 -31.11 17.93 -7.40
CA HIS A 132 -31.97 17.99 -8.57
C HIS A 132 -33.46 18.16 -8.19
N GLU A 133 -33.95 17.35 -7.25
CA GLU A 133 -35.34 17.40 -6.79
C GLU A 133 -35.69 18.70 -6.07
N LEU A 134 -34.73 19.34 -5.38
CA LEU A 134 -34.92 20.65 -4.75
C LEU A 134 -34.83 21.81 -5.75
N LYS A 135 -33.96 21.71 -6.75
CA LYS A 135 -33.77 22.76 -7.77
C LYS A 135 -35.07 23.07 -8.52
N THR A 136 -35.83 22.04 -8.87
CA THR A 136 -37.08 22.16 -9.64
C THR A 136 -38.17 23.01 -8.94
N PRO A 137 -38.59 22.71 -7.68
CA PRO A 137 -39.54 23.54 -6.97
C PRO A 137 -38.98 24.93 -6.67
N ILE A 138 -37.68 25.09 -6.36
CA ILE A 138 -37.05 26.40 -6.14
C ILE A 138 -37.22 27.30 -7.36
N PHE A 139 -36.84 26.83 -8.56
CA PHE A 139 -36.99 27.62 -9.78
C PHE A 139 -38.45 27.91 -10.12
N SER A 140 -39.35 26.95 -9.89
CA SER A 140 -40.77 27.15 -10.12
C SER A 140 -41.34 28.23 -9.20
N ILE A 141 -41.03 28.18 -7.90
CA ILE A 141 -41.44 29.19 -6.91
C ILE A 141 -40.89 30.56 -7.31
N GLN A 142 -39.60 30.63 -7.64
CA GLN A 142 -38.97 31.87 -8.06
C GLN A 142 -39.65 32.46 -9.30
N GLY A 143 -39.96 31.63 -10.30
CA GLY A 143 -40.69 32.07 -11.50
C GLY A 143 -42.08 32.60 -11.18
N TYR A 144 -42.86 31.90 -10.34
CA TYR A 144 -44.18 32.38 -9.94
C TYR A 144 -44.11 33.69 -9.15
N ILE A 145 -43.16 33.82 -8.22
CA ILE A 145 -42.96 35.04 -7.45
C ILE A 145 -42.55 36.19 -8.37
N LEU A 146 -41.63 35.96 -9.31
CA LEU A 146 -41.20 36.97 -10.28
C LEU A 146 -42.39 37.48 -11.12
N THR A 147 -43.20 36.57 -11.68
CA THR A 147 -44.39 36.97 -12.46
C THR A 147 -45.40 37.76 -11.62
N LEU A 148 -45.56 37.40 -10.34
CA LEU A 148 -46.42 38.16 -9.42
C LEU A 148 -45.87 39.58 -9.21
N LEU A 149 -44.56 39.72 -9.01
CA LEU A 149 -43.90 41.01 -8.82
C LEU A 149 -43.91 41.89 -10.08
N GLU A 150 -43.92 41.30 -11.28
CA GLU A 150 -43.93 41.99 -12.57
C GLU A 150 -45.34 42.43 -13.04
N GLY A 151 -46.30 42.57 -12.12
CA GLY A 151 -47.67 43.00 -12.42
C GLY A 151 -48.72 41.90 -12.37
N GLY A 152 -48.32 40.66 -12.04
CA GLY A 152 -49.24 39.54 -11.89
C GLY A 152 -50.08 39.58 -10.61
N LEU A 153 -49.78 40.47 -9.67
CA LEU A 153 -50.58 40.68 -8.45
C LEU A 153 -51.90 41.41 -8.75
N GLU A 154 -51.87 42.33 -9.70
CA GLU A 154 -52.98 43.17 -10.14
C GLU A 154 -53.95 42.40 -11.05
N ASP A 155 -53.48 41.33 -11.71
CA ASP A 155 -54.31 40.45 -12.53
C ASP A 155 -55.03 39.38 -11.67
N SER A 156 -56.34 39.58 -11.47
CA SER A 156 -57.21 38.65 -10.74
C SER A 156 -57.26 37.22 -11.30
N SER A 157 -56.94 37.02 -12.59
CA SER A 157 -56.90 35.71 -13.22
C SER A 157 -55.61 34.93 -12.92
N VAL A 158 -54.54 35.63 -12.52
CA VAL A 158 -53.20 35.09 -12.30
C VAL A 158 -52.84 35.06 -10.82
N ASN A 159 -53.10 36.13 -10.07
CA ASN A 159 -52.54 36.37 -8.74
C ASN A 159 -52.67 35.16 -7.77
N LYS A 160 -53.90 34.70 -7.54
CA LYS A 160 -54.21 33.63 -6.60
C LYS A 160 -53.76 32.27 -7.13
N LYS A 161 -53.76 32.09 -8.45
CA LYS A 161 -53.30 30.86 -9.09
C LYS A 161 -51.80 30.69 -8.89
N PHE A 162 -51.01 31.75 -9.09
CA PHE A 162 -49.56 31.71 -8.98
C PHE A 162 -49.12 31.62 -7.51
N LEU A 163 -49.78 32.34 -6.60
CA LEU A 163 -49.58 32.17 -5.15
C LEU A 163 -49.82 30.71 -4.70
N LYS A 164 -50.91 30.07 -5.16
CA LYS A 164 -51.17 28.66 -4.88
C LYS A 164 -50.10 27.73 -5.46
N ARG A 165 -49.57 28.04 -6.65
CA ARG A 165 -48.52 27.23 -7.29
C ARG A 165 -47.19 27.36 -6.54
N ALA A 166 -46.82 28.56 -6.11
CA ALA A 166 -45.66 28.80 -5.25
C ALA A 166 -45.79 28.06 -3.91
N SER A 167 -46.95 28.17 -3.24
CA SER A 167 -47.24 27.45 -2.00
C SER A 167 -47.10 25.92 -2.14
N LYS A 168 -47.63 25.33 -3.23
CA LYS A 168 -47.41 23.90 -3.54
C LYS A 168 -45.94 23.54 -3.75
N GLY A 169 -45.15 24.46 -4.32
CA GLY A 169 -43.70 24.26 -4.44
C GLY A 169 -43.01 24.16 -3.08
N VAL A 170 -43.38 25.04 -2.14
CA VAL A 170 -42.87 25.02 -0.77
C VAL A 170 -43.26 23.73 -0.05
N GLU A 171 -44.52 23.28 -0.19
CA GLU A 171 -44.97 22.00 0.37
C GLU A 171 -44.16 20.82 -0.17
N ARG A 172 -43.83 20.82 -1.48
CA ARG A 172 -42.98 19.79 -2.08
C ARG A 172 -41.57 19.80 -1.53
N MET A 173 -40.97 20.98 -1.36
CA MET A 173 -39.65 21.09 -0.72
C MET A 173 -39.68 20.54 0.71
N ASN A 174 -40.73 20.85 1.47
CA ASN A 174 -40.87 20.36 2.84
C ASN A 174 -40.94 18.83 2.90
N LYS A 175 -41.66 18.19 1.97
CA LYS A 175 -41.69 16.72 1.85
C LYS A 175 -40.29 16.14 1.61
N ILE A 176 -39.52 16.71 0.69
CA ILE A 176 -38.15 16.25 0.41
C ILE A 176 -37.27 16.36 1.66
N ILE A 177 -37.41 17.44 2.44
CA ILE A 177 -36.67 17.62 3.70
C ILE A 177 -37.10 16.59 4.75
N MET A 178 -38.40 16.30 4.86
CA MET A 178 -38.89 15.25 5.77
C MET A 178 -38.37 13.86 5.39
N ASP A 179 -38.33 13.55 4.10
CA ASP A 179 -37.77 12.30 3.60
C ASP A 179 -36.28 12.19 3.94
N LEU A 180 -35.52 13.30 3.87
CA LEU A 180 -34.12 13.36 4.30
C LEU A 180 -33.96 13.12 5.81
N ASP A 181 -34.80 13.75 6.64
CA ASP A 181 -34.74 13.54 8.11
C ASP A 181 -35.03 12.07 8.46
N MET A 182 -36.00 11.45 7.78
CA MET A 182 -36.32 10.03 7.96
C MET A 182 -35.11 9.14 7.61
N ILE A 183 -34.47 9.36 6.45
CA ILE A 183 -33.30 8.58 6.02
C ILE A 183 -32.13 8.77 7.00
N SER A 184 -31.87 10.01 7.44
CA SER A 184 -30.81 10.33 8.41
C SER A 184 -30.99 9.60 9.75
N ARG A 185 -32.23 9.52 10.24
CA ARG A 185 -32.56 8.75 11.45
C ARG A 185 -32.34 7.26 11.25
N PHE A 186 -32.80 6.70 10.13
CA PHE A 186 -32.58 5.28 9.82
C PHE A 186 -31.10 4.91 9.71
N GLU A 187 -30.26 5.77 9.13
CA GLU A 187 -28.79 5.55 9.10
C GLU A 187 -28.19 5.63 10.50
N SER A 188 -28.61 6.59 11.32
CA SER A 188 -28.11 6.75 12.70
C SER A 188 -28.49 5.56 13.60
N ASP A 189 -29.72 5.05 13.47
CA ASP A 189 -30.19 3.88 14.22
C ASP A 189 -29.48 2.60 13.78
N ARG A 190 -29.16 2.45 12.49
CA ARG A 190 -28.31 1.33 12.01
C ARG A 190 -26.92 1.37 12.63
N ILE A 191 -26.31 2.55 12.74
CA ILE A 191 -24.98 2.69 13.36
C ILE A 191 -25.01 2.24 14.83
N ASN A 192 -26.10 2.48 15.56
CA ASN A 192 -26.24 2.06 16.96
C ASN A 192 -26.51 0.56 17.16
N MET A 193 -26.97 -0.18 16.14
CA MET A 193 -27.23 -1.63 16.24
C MET A 193 -26.02 -2.50 15.89
N ASP A 194 -24.99 -1.95 15.27
CA ASP A 194 -23.76 -2.66 14.86
C ASP A 194 -22.64 -2.58 15.94
N PHE A 195 -22.93 -2.08 17.14
CA PHE A 195 -22.01 -2.03 18.30
C PHE A 195 -22.40 -3.01 19.41
#